data_AF-A0A8H7RI12-F1
#
_entry.id   AF-A0A8H7RI12-F1
#
_cell.length_a   1.000
_cell.length_b   1.000
_cell.length_c   1.000
_cell.angle_alpha   90.00
_cell.angle_beta   90.00
_cell.angle_gamma   90.00
#
_symmetry.space_group_name_H-M   'P 1'
#
loop_
_entity.id
_entity.type
_entity.pdbx_description
1 polymer ?
#
loop_
_entity_poly.entity_id
_entity_poly.type
_entity_poly.pdbx_seq_one_letter_code
_entity_poly.pdbx_strand_id
1 'polypeptide(L)'
;MRKDKIYDKKSQNCSETCHPSKIPEELFPTFITYFIYTSSNTIPPHLTSDVKNSIKSLLFNKASFSAIQKLYPTISLSTITRYRKQYLGDVRISKGRRPNKISKSTKSYIARQLRTDSLDNSKGMQEHLRMKGVDMSLSGIRKGLKKRGFDAKRKIKTNFVSKDNKAERYAWAQKYRNYTLIDWRQ
;
A
#
# COMPACT_ATOMS: atom_id res chain seq x y z
N MET A 1 40.78 30.00 9.52
CA MET A 1 40.36 29.68 10.91
C MET A 1 39.96 28.22 10.97
N ARG A 2 40.78 27.41 11.66
CA ARG A 2 40.56 25.98 11.95
C ARG A 2 39.49 25.83 13.04
N LYS A 3 38.68 24.78 12.95
CA LYS A 3 38.14 24.07 14.13
C LYS A 3 38.15 22.58 13.82
N ASP A 4 39.25 21.96 14.21
CA ASP A 4 39.44 20.52 14.25
C ASP A 4 38.50 19.91 15.30
N LYS A 5 37.78 18.84 14.94
CA LYS A 5 37.09 17.97 15.90
C LYS A 5 37.84 16.66 16.00
N ILE A 6 38.50 16.53 17.14
CA ILE A 6 39.13 15.34 17.71
C ILE A 6 38.07 14.23 17.83
N TYR A 7 38.34 13.08 17.21
CA TYR A 7 37.77 11.81 17.63
C TYR A 7 38.89 10.79 17.76
N ASP A 8 39.18 10.49 19.02
CA ASP A 8 40.07 9.46 19.49
C ASP A 8 39.33 8.11 19.43
N LYS A 9 39.89 7.13 18.71
CA LYS A 9 39.48 5.73 18.81
C LYS A 9 40.72 4.86 18.89
N LYS A 10 40.90 4.34 20.11
CA LYS A 10 41.93 3.38 20.51
C LYS A 10 41.91 2.11 19.67
N SER A 11 43.14 1.67 19.43
CA SER A 11 43.63 0.33 19.06
C SER A 11 42.84 -0.85 19.63
N GLN A 12 42.66 -1.87 18.79
CA GLN A 12 42.81 -3.26 19.21
C GLN A 12 43.23 -4.10 17.98
N ASN A 13 44.54 -4.32 17.88
CA ASN A 13 45.12 -5.48 17.21
C ASN A 13 44.82 -6.73 18.04
N CYS A 14 44.48 -7.85 17.39
CA CYS A 14 44.79 -9.20 17.84
C CYS A 14 44.64 -10.16 16.65
N SER A 15 45.77 -10.45 16.01
CA SER A 15 46.04 -11.69 15.29
C SER A 15 46.09 -12.86 16.27
N GLU A 16 45.55 -14.02 15.91
CA GLU A 16 46.22 -15.32 16.10
C GLU A 16 45.41 -16.48 15.49
N THR A 17 46.15 -17.31 14.76
CA THR A 17 45.86 -18.62 14.21
C THR A 17 45.77 -19.70 15.30
N CYS A 18 44.99 -20.77 15.11
CA CYS A 18 45.46 -22.17 15.19
C CYS A 18 44.33 -23.20 14.99
N HIS A 19 44.80 -24.41 14.67
CA HIS A 19 44.16 -25.55 13.99
C HIS A 19 43.25 -26.44 14.87
N PRO A 20 42.55 -27.42 14.27
CA PRO A 20 41.38 -28.08 14.85
C PRO A 20 41.74 -29.20 15.82
N SER A 21 41.00 -29.29 16.92
CA SER A 21 41.04 -30.44 17.83
C SER A 21 40.01 -31.49 17.40
N LYS A 22 40.53 -32.70 17.17
CA LYS A 22 39.81 -33.96 16.97
C LYS A 22 38.97 -34.30 18.21
N ILE A 23 37.77 -34.80 17.99
CA ILE A 23 36.97 -35.57 18.97
C ILE A 23 36.68 -36.92 18.30
N PRO A 24 36.82 -38.06 19.02
CA PRO A 24 36.96 -39.38 18.41
C PRO A 24 35.65 -40.01 17.96
N GLU A 25 35.75 -40.81 16.91
CA GLU A 25 34.76 -41.80 16.47
C GLU A 25 34.60 -42.87 17.55
N GLU A 26 33.37 -43.18 17.94
CA GLU A 26 32.93 -44.54 18.29
C GLU A 26 31.40 -44.63 18.14
N LEU A 27 31.00 -45.51 17.21
CA LEU A 27 29.75 -46.24 17.03
C LEU A 27 28.43 -45.69 17.60
N PHE A 28 27.55 -45.25 16.69
CA PHE A 28 26.13 -45.60 16.76
C PHE A 28 25.65 -46.21 15.43
N PRO A 29 24.86 -47.30 15.48
CA PRO A 29 24.55 -48.14 14.34
C PRO A 29 23.61 -47.47 13.33
N THR A 30 23.91 -47.76 12.06
CA THR A 30 23.19 -47.50 10.82
C THR A 30 21.66 -47.35 10.93
N PHE A 31 21.16 -46.14 10.79
CA PHE A 31 19.85 -45.84 10.18
C PHE A 31 19.86 -44.42 9.57
N ILE A 32 20.80 -44.17 8.68
CA ILE A 32 20.59 -43.13 7.65
C ILE A 32 19.74 -43.83 6.58
N THR A 33 18.53 -43.35 6.29
CA THR A 33 18.40 -42.46 5.14
C THR A 33 17.05 -41.74 5.14
N TYR A 34 17.15 -40.41 5.30
CA TYR A 34 16.34 -39.39 4.64
C TYR A 34 14.86 -39.26 4.99
N PHE A 35 14.58 -38.47 6.03
CA PHE A 35 13.41 -37.59 6.03
C PHE A 35 13.66 -36.49 4.98
N ILE A 36 13.37 -36.78 3.70
CA ILE A 36 13.41 -35.75 2.67
C ILE A 36 12.22 -34.83 2.92
N TYR A 37 12.47 -33.70 3.57
CA TYR A 37 11.58 -32.55 3.52
C TYR A 37 11.69 -31.94 2.12
N THR A 38 11.13 -32.63 1.11
CA THR A 38 10.89 -32.01 -0.18
C THR A 38 9.77 -31.01 0.00
N SER A 39 10.17 -29.76 0.21
CA SER A 39 9.46 -28.58 -0.27
C SER A 39 9.33 -28.66 -1.79
N SER A 40 8.58 -29.64 -2.28
CA SER A 40 8.10 -29.67 -3.64
C SER A 40 6.71 -29.07 -3.61
N ASN A 41 6.51 -28.02 -4.42
CA ASN A 41 5.21 -27.57 -4.87
C ASN A 41 4.60 -28.66 -5.77
N THR A 42 4.43 -29.87 -5.24
CA THR A 42 3.69 -30.93 -5.88
C THR A 42 2.22 -30.65 -5.61
N ILE A 43 1.48 -30.51 -6.69
CA ILE A 43 0.02 -30.48 -6.68
C ILE A 43 -0.43 -31.64 -5.78
N PRO A 44 -1.14 -31.38 -4.67
CA PRO A 44 -1.49 -32.46 -3.75
C PRO A 44 -2.26 -33.53 -4.52
N PRO A 45 -2.04 -34.83 -4.22
CA PRO A 45 -2.79 -35.90 -4.85
C PRO A 45 -4.27 -35.53 -4.77
N HIS A 46 -4.96 -35.57 -5.89
CA HIS A 46 -6.37 -35.21 -5.91
C HIS A 46 -7.08 -36.20 -4.97
N LEU A 47 -7.41 -35.75 -3.74
CA LEU A 47 -8.06 -36.61 -2.76
C LEU A 47 -9.32 -37.20 -3.42
N THR A 48 -9.52 -38.49 -3.21
CA THR A 48 -10.73 -39.18 -3.67
C THR A 48 -11.97 -38.47 -3.11
N SER A 49 -13.06 -38.54 -3.86
CA SER A 49 -14.33 -37.89 -3.48
C SER A 49 -14.78 -38.33 -2.08
N ASP A 50 -14.62 -39.61 -1.77
CA ASP A 50 -15.03 -40.20 -0.50
C ASP A 50 -14.27 -39.62 0.69
N VAL A 51 -12.95 -39.48 0.57
CA VAL A 51 -12.13 -38.90 1.64
C VAL A 51 -12.49 -37.43 1.85
N LYS A 52 -12.77 -36.67 0.77
CA LYS A 52 -13.26 -35.29 0.88
C LYS A 52 -14.60 -35.22 1.60
N ASN A 53 -15.53 -36.13 1.30
CA ASN A 53 -16.86 -36.18 1.92
C ASN A 53 -16.78 -36.55 3.41
N SER A 54 -15.90 -37.49 3.79
CA SER A 54 -15.67 -37.84 5.20
C SER A 54 -15.04 -36.69 5.99
N ILE A 55 -14.07 -35.97 5.42
CA ILE A 55 -13.50 -34.78 6.09
C ILE A 55 -14.56 -33.69 6.21
N LYS A 56 -15.38 -33.51 5.17
CA LYS A 56 -16.49 -32.55 5.18
C LYS A 56 -17.46 -32.88 6.31
N SER A 57 -17.90 -34.13 6.46
CA SER A 57 -18.81 -34.53 7.55
C SER A 57 -18.18 -34.34 8.94
N LEU A 58 -16.91 -34.71 9.13
CA LEU A 58 -16.17 -34.48 10.38
C LEU A 58 -16.05 -33.00 10.73
N LEU A 59 -15.82 -32.15 9.74
CA LEU A 59 -15.79 -30.70 9.91
C LEU A 59 -17.16 -30.14 10.31
N PHE A 60 -18.26 -30.62 9.71
CA PHE A 60 -19.62 -30.26 10.13
C PHE A 60 -19.93 -30.71 11.56
N ASN A 61 -19.41 -31.87 11.96
CA ASN A 61 -19.50 -32.40 13.31
C ASN A 61 -18.54 -31.74 14.32
N LYS A 62 -17.87 -30.64 13.93
CA LYS A 62 -16.94 -29.87 14.78
C LYS A 62 -15.77 -30.69 15.35
N ALA A 63 -15.35 -31.75 14.67
CA ALA A 63 -14.16 -32.52 15.06
C ALA A 63 -12.90 -31.63 15.06
N SER A 64 -11.97 -31.89 15.99
CA SER A 64 -10.71 -31.15 16.07
C SER A 64 -9.81 -31.50 14.88
N PHE A 65 -8.97 -30.55 14.44
CA PHE A 65 -8.08 -30.80 13.30
C PHE A 65 -7.06 -31.90 13.58
N SER A 66 -6.60 -32.02 14.83
CA SER A 66 -5.71 -33.11 15.26
C SER A 66 -6.42 -34.46 15.18
N ALA A 67 -7.70 -34.55 15.57
CA ALA A 67 -8.47 -35.79 15.42
C ALA A 67 -8.64 -36.20 13.96
N ILE A 68 -8.96 -35.25 13.08
CA ILE A 68 -9.08 -35.51 11.63
C ILE A 68 -7.73 -35.95 11.05
N GLN A 69 -6.63 -35.34 11.46
CA GLN A 69 -5.29 -35.71 11.00
C GLN A 69 -4.84 -37.08 11.51
N LYS A 70 -5.21 -37.46 12.74
CA LYS A 70 -4.95 -38.82 13.26
C LYS A 70 -5.67 -39.88 12.43
N LEU A 71 -6.90 -39.60 11.97
CA LEU A 71 -7.67 -40.49 11.11
C LEU A 71 -7.12 -40.55 9.67
N TYR A 72 -6.60 -39.42 9.17
CA TYR A 72 -6.07 -39.30 7.82
C TYR A 72 -4.63 -38.74 7.85
N PRO A 73 -3.61 -39.56 8.20
CA PRO A 73 -2.24 -39.09 8.41
C PRO A 73 -1.59 -38.53 7.15
N THR A 74 -2.04 -38.95 5.96
CA THR A 74 -1.59 -38.44 4.66
C THR A 74 -2.00 -36.99 4.42
N ILE A 75 -2.94 -36.46 5.20
CA ILE A 75 -3.52 -35.13 4.99
C ILE A 75 -2.90 -34.14 5.96
N SER A 76 -2.34 -33.07 5.40
CA SER A 76 -1.79 -31.98 6.17
C SER A 76 -2.87 -31.15 6.87
N LEU A 77 -2.54 -30.60 8.05
CA LEU A 77 -3.39 -29.63 8.77
C LEU A 77 -3.78 -28.43 7.92
N SER A 78 -2.90 -27.98 7.01
CA SER A 78 -3.18 -26.89 6.08
C SER A 78 -4.30 -27.23 5.10
N THR A 79 -4.37 -28.48 4.63
CA THR A 79 -5.46 -28.99 3.78
C THR A 79 -6.79 -29.02 4.53
N ILE A 80 -6.79 -29.52 5.77
CA ILE A 80 -7.99 -29.53 6.64
C ILE A 80 -8.47 -28.09 6.90
N THR A 81 -7.55 -27.16 7.18
CA THR A 81 -7.86 -25.74 7.39
C THR A 81 -8.45 -25.10 6.13
N ARG A 82 -7.93 -25.43 4.94
CA ARG A 82 -8.48 -24.97 3.66
C ARG A 82 -9.89 -25.51 3.44
N TYR A 83 -10.13 -26.79 3.69
CA TYR A 83 -11.46 -27.40 3.57
C TYR A 83 -12.47 -26.82 4.57
N ARG A 84 -12.04 -26.52 5.80
CA ARG A 84 -12.88 -25.76 6.73
C ARG A 84 -13.27 -24.41 6.16
N LYS A 85 -12.31 -23.63 5.63
CA LYS A 85 -12.60 -22.32 5.01
C LYS A 85 -13.54 -22.45 3.82
N GLN A 86 -13.39 -23.50 3.02
CA GLN A 86 -14.20 -23.76 1.83
C GLN A 86 -15.64 -24.17 2.16
N TYR A 87 -15.84 -25.09 3.11
CA TYR A 87 -17.16 -25.67 3.39
C TYR A 87 -17.93 -24.96 4.49
N LEU A 88 -17.24 -24.46 5.52
CA LEU A 88 -17.87 -23.82 6.68
C LEU A 88 -17.84 -22.29 6.58
N GLY A 89 -17.06 -21.70 5.67
CA GLY A 89 -17.13 -20.27 5.28
C GLY A 89 -16.82 -19.23 6.36
N ASP A 90 -16.78 -19.60 7.63
CA ASP A 90 -17.01 -18.65 8.74
C ASP A 90 -15.74 -18.03 9.33
N VAL A 91 -14.58 -18.26 8.71
CA VAL A 91 -13.34 -17.63 9.18
C VAL A 91 -13.13 -16.30 8.47
N ARG A 92 -13.86 -15.27 8.90
CA ARG A 92 -13.61 -13.87 8.49
C ARG A 92 -12.29 -13.39 9.10
N ILE A 93 -11.16 -13.82 8.53
CA ILE A 93 -9.88 -13.20 8.83
C ILE A 93 -9.88 -11.84 8.14
N SER A 94 -10.06 -10.77 8.92
CA SER A 94 -9.85 -9.43 8.38
C SER A 94 -8.40 -9.34 7.90
N LYS A 95 -8.20 -9.22 6.58
CA LYS A 95 -6.86 -8.96 6.04
C LYS A 95 -6.37 -7.65 6.68
N GLY A 96 -5.27 -7.72 7.44
CA GLY A 96 -4.63 -6.55 8.00
C GLY A 96 -4.36 -5.54 6.88
N ARG A 97 -4.76 -4.29 7.09
CA ARG A 97 -4.46 -3.19 6.17
C ARG A 97 -3.32 -2.35 6.73
N ARG A 98 -2.47 -1.84 5.84
CA ARG A 98 -1.46 -0.86 6.23
C ARG A 98 -2.15 0.37 6.85
N PRO A 99 -1.69 0.86 8.02
CA PRO A 99 -2.22 2.07 8.61
C PRO A 99 -2.09 3.26 7.65
N ASN A 100 -3.06 4.16 7.69
CA ASN A 100 -3.02 5.38 6.90
C ASN A 100 -1.96 6.33 7.47
N LYS A 101 -1.18 6.99 6.58
CA LYS A 101 -0.23 8.05 6.98
C LYS A 101 -0.89 9.27 7.64
N ILE A 102 -2.17 9.53 7.35
CA ILE A 102 -2.91 10.68 7.88
C ILE A 102 -4.14 10.18 8.63
N SER A 103 -4.37 10.73 9.82
CA SER A 103 -5.55 10.50 10.67
C SER A 103 -6.85 10.94 9.97
N LYS A 104 -7.99 10.45 10.46
CA LYS A 104 -9.31 10.84 9.92
C LYS A 104 -9.57 12.34 10.16
N SER A 105 -9.20 12.86 11.33
CA SER A 105 -9.38 14.27 11.72
C SER A 105 -8.62 15.22 10.81
N THR A 106 -7.32 14.96 10.58
CA THR A 106 -6.50 15.80 9.70
C THR A 106 -7.02 15.83 8.27
N LYS A 107 -7.51 14.68 7.76
CA LYS A 107 -8.13 14.65 6.43
C LYS A 107 -9.42 15.48 6.37
N SER A 108 -10.26 15.45 7.42
CA SER A 108 -11.47 16.27 7.49
C SER A 108 -11.16 17.76 7.59
N TYR A 109 -10.15 18.13 8.39
CA TYR A 109 -9.65 19.50 8.48
C TYR A 109 -9.22 20.02 7.10
N ILE A 110 -8.37 19.27 6.40
CA ILE A 110 -7.91 19.64 5.04
C ILE A 110 -9.08 19.80 4.07
N ALA A 111 -10.05 18.88 4.11
CA ALA A 111 -11.23 18.98 3.26
C ALA A 111 -12.12 20.20 3.58
N ARG A 112 -12.12 20.69 4.82
CA ARG A 112 -12.78 21.95 5.18
C ARG A 112 -12.00 23.13 4.63
N GLN A 113 -10.67 23.16 4.83
CA GLN A 113 -9.81 24.25 4.37
C GLN A 113 -9.82 24.42 2.84
N LEU A 114 -9.93 23.32 2.09
CA LEU A 114 -10.08 23.32 0.63
C LEU A 114 -11.44 23.86 0.14
N ARG A 115 -12.47 23.89 1.00
CA ARG A 115 -13.77 24.46 0.64
C ARG A 115 -13.90 25.93 1.01
N THR A 116 -13.15 26.35 2.02
CA THR A 116 -13.09 27.76 2.48
C THR A 116 -11.92 28.52 1.85
N ASP A 117 -11.32 27.99 0.77
CA ASP A 117 -10.21 28.58 -0.02
C ASP A 117 -8.98 29.03 0.79
N SER A 118 -8.72 28.44 1.96
CA SER A 118 -7.49 28.72 2.72
C SER A 118 -6.29 27.90 2.21
N LEU A 119 -6.54 26.84 1.43
CA LEU A 119 -5.52 25.98 0.83
C LEU A 119 -5.79 25.87 -0.67
N ASP A 120 -5.04 26.59 -1.48
CA ASP A 120 -5.35 26.70 -2.92
C ASP A 120 -5.16 25.39 -3.70
N ASN A 121 -4.14 24.59 -3.33
CA ASN A 121 -3.62 23.54 -4.21
C ASN A 121 -3.02 22.35 -3.45
N SER A 122 -2.81 21.24 -4.17
CA SER A 122 -2.14 20.04 -3.64
C SER A 122 -0.73 20.32 -3.09
N LYS A 123 -0.05 21.35 -3.62
CA LYS A 123 1.25 21.82 -3.11
C LYS A 123 1.11 22.51 -1.75
N GLY A 124 0.12 23.40 -1.60
CA GLY A 124 -0.15 24.04 -0.30
C GLY A 124 -0.53 23.02 0.77
N MET A 125 -1.31 22.00 0.40
CA MET A 125 -1.61 20.88 1.28
C MET A 125 -0.37 20.06 1.65
N GLN A 126 0.56 19.84 0.72
CA GLN A 126 1.82 19.16 1.00
C GLN A 126 2.65 19.94 2.03
N GLU A 127 2.76 21.24 1.84
CA GLU A 127 3.49 22.10 2.77
C GLU A 127 2.84 22.10 4.15
N HIS A 128 1.52 22.22 4.22
CA HIS A 128 0.78 22.15 5.48
C HIS A 128 0.98 20.80 6.19
N LEU A 129 0.99 19.70 5.45
CA LEU A 129 1.25 18.37 6.01
C LEU A 129 2.70 18.25 6.49
N ARG A 130 3.66 18.80 5.75
CA ARG A 130 5.07 18.83 6.13
C ARG A 130 5.28 19.63 7.43
N MET A 131 4.63 20.78 7.56
CA MET A 131 4.63 21.58 8.80
C MET A 131 4.05 20.82 10.00
N LYS A 132 3.15 19.87 9.75
CA LYS A 132 2.58 18.97 10.78
C LYS A 132 3.40 17.70 10.99
N GLY A 133 4.59 17.60 10.41
CA GLY A 133 5.48 16.44 10.53
C GLY A 133 5.07 15.23 9.69
N VAL A 134 4.14 15.39 8.74
CA VAL A 134 3.68 14.31 7.86
C VAL A 134 4.26 14.47 6.48
N ASP A 135 5.23 13.63 6.13
CA ASP A 135 5.75 13.57 4.78
C ASP A 135 4.88 12.69 3.86
N MET A 136 4.34 13.34 2.83
CA MET A 136 3.50 12.73 1.82
C MET A 136 3.87 13.26 0.43
N SER A 137 3.94 12.33 -0.53
CA SER A 137 4.14 12.69 -1.93
C SER A 137 2.92 13.40 -2.51
N LEU A 138 3.16 14.32 -3.45
CA LEU A 138 2.09 15.00 -4.19
C LEU A 138 1.11 14.03 -4.87
N SER A 139 1.60 12.88 -5.36
CA SER A 139 0.76 11.85 -5.97
C SER A 139 -0.19 11.21 -4.96
N GLY A 140 0.28 10.92 -3.74
CA GLY A 140 -0.54 10.43 -2.65
C GLY A 140 -1.62 11.43 -2.24
N ILE A 141 -1.25 12.70 -2.18
CA ILE A 141 -2.17 13.81 -1.90
C ILE A 141 -3.26 13.89 -2.96
N ARG A 142 -2.90 13.96 -4.25
CA ARG A 142 -3.86 14.03 -5.37
C ARG A 142 -4.83 12.84 -5.38
N LYS A 143 -4.33 11.62 -5.16
CA LYS A 143 -5.19 10.43 -5.02
C LYS A 143 -6.16 10.55 -3.84
N GLY A 144 -5.68 11.08 -2.71
CA GLY A 144 -6.51 11.33 -1.52
C GLY A 144 -7.61 12.35 -1.75
N LEU A 145 -7.30 13.43 -2.51
CA LEU A 145 -8.25 14.46 -2.90
C LEU A 145 -9.31 13.93 -3.86
N LYS A 146 -8.90 13.23 -4.92
CA LYS A 146 -9.80 12.59 -5.88
C LYS A 146 -10.77 11.62 -5.20
N LYS A 147 -10.28 10.79 -4.27
CA LYS A 147 -11.14 9.88 -3.49
C LYS A 147 -12.21 10.59 -2.66
N ARG A 148 -12.02 11.88 -2.36
CA ARG A 148 -12.94 12.73 -1.61
C ARG A 148 -13.84 13.60 -2.52
N GLY A 149 -13.74 13.43 -3.84
CA GLY A 149 -14.51 14.21 -4.81
C GLY A 149 -13.91 15.59 -5.12
N PHE A 150 -12.68 15.87 -4.69
CA PHE A 150 -11.96 17.07 -5.13
C PHE A 150 -11.24 16.76 -6.44
N ASP A 151 -11.86 17.14 -7.54
CA ASP A 151 -11.28 17.05 -8.87
C ASP A 151 -10.86 18.43 -9.39
N ALA A 152 -9.74 18.45 -10.12
CA ALA A 152 -9.30 19.66 -10.78
C ALA A 152 -10.23 19.96 -11.95
N LYS A 153 -10.90 21.12 -11.91
CA LYS A 153 -11.68 21.59 -13.06
C LYS A 153 -10.72 22.02 -14.16
N ARG A 154 -10.90 21.48 -15.37
CA ARG A 154 -10.20 22.00 -16.55
C ARG A 154 -10.64 23.46 -16.75
N LYS A 155 -9.68 24.37 -16.87
CA LYS A 155 -9.96 25.76 -17.23
C LYS A 155 -10.66 25.78 -18.60
N ILE A 156 -11.78 26.48 -18.69
CA ILE A 156 -12.46 26.72 -19.95
C ILE A 156 -11.52 27.59 -20.80
N LYS A 157 -11.28 27.19 -22.05
CA LYS A 157 -10.51 28.02 -22.98
C LYS A 157 -11.35 29.27 -23.26
N THR A 158 -10.86 30.42 -22.84
CA THR A 158 -11.39 31.71 -23.30
C THR A 158 -10.84 32.01 -24.69
N ASN A 159 -11.56 32.81 -25.48
CA ASN A 159 -11.03 33.31 -26.75
C ASN A 159 -9.66 33.95 -26.50
N PHE A 160 -8.66 33.57 -27.29
CA PHE A 160 -7.32 34.11 -27.16
C PHE A 160 -7.35 35.61 -27.51
N VAL A 161 -7.03 36.44 -26.53
CA VAL A 161 -6.97 37.89 -26.71
C VAL A 161 -5.52 38.26 -27.02
N SER A 162 -5.16 38.22 -28.31
CA SER A 162 -3.86 38.71 -28.80
C SER A 162 -3.75 40.23 -28.62
N LYS A 163 -2.55 40.78 -28.78
CA LYS A 163 -2.35 42.25 -28.76
C LYS A 163 -3.17 42.92 -29.87
N ASP A 164 -3.20 42.33 -31.05
CA ASP A 164 -3.93 42.86 -32.22
C ASP A 164 -5.44 42.85 -31.94
N ASN A 165 -5.98 41.75 -31.42
CA ASN A 165 -7.39 41.66 -31.03
C ASN A 165 -7.76 42.70 -29.94
N LYS A 166 -6.83 43.07 -29.05
CA LYS A 166 -7.08 44.16 -28.07
C LYS A 166 -7.14 45.50 -28.76
N ALA A 167 -6.23 45.77 -29.70
CA ALA A 167 -6.18 47.03 -30.43
C ALA A 167 -7.44 47.21 -31.29
N GLU A 168 -7.87 46.17 -32.01
CA GLU A 168 -9.10 46.19 -32.82
C GLU A 168 -10.35 46.39 -31.96
N ARG A 169 -10.47 45.65 -30.84
CA ARG A 169 -11.59 45.83 -29.90
C ARG A 169 -11.60 47.24 -29.30
N TYR A 170 -10.43 47.78 -28.99
CA TYR A 170 -10.30 49.13 -28.46
C TYR A 170 -10.68 50.19 -29.51
N ALA A 171 -10.19 50.05 -30.74
CA ALA A 171 -10.54 50.93 -31.85
C ALA A 171 -12.05 50.89 -32.15
N TRP A 172 -12.65 49.70 -32.15
CA TRP A 172 -14.09 49.51 -32.28
C TRP A 172 -14.84 50.22 -31.15
N ALA A 173 -14.44 50.00 -29.89
CA ALA A 173 -15.08 50.64 -28.74
C ALA A 173 -14.96 52.17 -28.78
N GLN A 174 -13.83 52.71 -29.24
CA GLN A 174 -13.65 54.15 -29.40
C GLN A 174 -14.52 54.71 -30.53
N LYS A 175 -14.58 54.02 -31.67
CA LYS A 175 -15.38 54.43 -32.83
C LYS A 175 -16.87 54.57 -32.50
N TYR A 176 -17.39 53.68 -31.67
CA TYR A 176 -18.81 53.63 -31.29
C TYR A 176 -19.07 54.13 -29.86
N ARG A 177 -18.12 54.85 -29.24
CA ARG A 177 -18.19 55.28 -27.84
C ARG A 177 -19.43 56.10 -27.51
N ASN A 178 -19.91 56.89 -28.47
CA ASN A 178 -21.03 57.82 -28.30
C ASN A 178 -22.35 57.31 -28.91
N TYR A 179 -22.38 56.06 -29.40
CA TYR A 179 -23.60 55.51 -30.00
C TYR A 179 -24.68 55.30 -28.95
N THR A 180 -25.89 55.75 -29.27
CA THR A 180 -27.10 55.56 -28.46
C THR A 180 -27.92 54.37 -28.96
N LEU A 181 -28.95 53.95 -28.21
CA LEU A 181 -29.82 52.83 -28.59
C LEU A 181 -30.57 53.02 -29.92
N ILE A 182 -30.66 54.25 -30.43
CA ILE A 182 -31.26 54.57 -31.73
C ILE A 182 -30.23 54.27 -32.84
N ASP A 183 -28.97 54.69 -32.65
CA ASP A 183 -27.87 54.49 -33.60
C ASP A 183 -27.54 53.00 -33.82
N TRP A 184 -27.76 52.15 -32.82
CA TRP A 184 -27.57 50.69 -32.92
C TRP A 184 -28.70 49.94 -33.64
N ARG A 185 -29.85 50.59 -33.86
CA ARG A 185 -31.03 49.97 -34.49
C ARG A 185 -31.14 50.23 -35.99
N GLN A 186 -30.33 51.14 -36.52
CA GLN A 186 -30.20 51.40 -37.95
C GLN A 186 -29.27 50.37 -38.59
#